data_AF-A0A084JDI7-F1
#
_entry.id   AF-A0A084JDI7-F1
#
_cell.length_a   1.000
_cell.length_b   1.000
_cell.length_c   1.000
_cell.angle_alpha   90.00
_cell.angle_beta   90.00
_cell.angle_gamma   90.00
#
_symmetry.space_group_name_H-M   'P 1'
#
loop_
_entity.id
_entity.type
_entity.pdbx_description
1 polymer ?
#
loop_
_entity_poly.entity_id
_entity_poly.type
_entity_poly.pdbx_seq_one_letter_code
_entity_poly.pdbx_strand_id
1 'polypeptide(L)'
;MKIKNAELLTGLSAKTIRFYESEGLISVRRNSNAYRDYDEDNIKELKRIKILRQLEIPISKIREFKNGDLQLENILKEKLEELNKGELDIQSKKFTIEVLLKEVKKNPNADLDYYHDDFEYIKSEEFTEFLGEVKELSEISLTAQMFGTLMLSGPLLWLWLNITDKNYDSIGLNSIMAIFSTVILTLTWRKYLKQPNKKTKGTASVFLISIFAIILTFAIFAGIGKLQEAIFVPKNYLMFMFKPPYSYLVFFFEVELIAFLISRIYKKVKNIELKWTVNICNFAKKNIVVTILLNIALLYMCITGITMVTENKITDYSFYNPMGTTYSYEDISKVEAGFNGKKFGIFPKGAGEFYYTVFFNDGNKVNFYQANSEFEDTYLELEVFDKLIMDTGKVEKTSSKENYELCDFDQRYVDRFLRIIDNK
;
A
#
# COMPACT_ATOMS: atom_id res chain seq x y z
N MET A 1 37.24 -0.65 -48.88
CA MET A 1 36.49 -1.81 -49.42
C MET A 1 35.68 -1.39 -50.65
N LYS A 2 35.52 -2.26 -51.67
CA LYS A 2 34.65 -1.97 -52.84
C LYS A 2 33.17 -2.17 -52.50
N ILE A 3 32.28 -1.59 -53.32
CA ILE A 3 30.82 -1.65 -53.12
C ILE A 3 30.27 -3.10 -52.98
N LYS A 4 30.77 -4.07 -53.75
CA LYS A 4 30.34 -5.48 -53.63
C LYS A 4 30.62 -6.08 -52.24
N ASN A 5 31.74 -5.70 -51.62
CA ASN A 5 32.07 -6.14 -50.27
C ASN A 5 31.17 -5.44 -49.25
N ALA A 6 30.86 -4.15 -49.48
CA ALA A 6 29.91 -3.42 -48.64
C ALA A 6 28.49 -4.02 -48.71
N GLU A 7 28.03 -4.44 -49.89
CA GLU A 7 26.76 -5.16 -50.05
C GLU A 7 26.76 -6.47 -49.23
N LEU A 8 27.82 -7.27 -49.35
CA LEU A 8 27.93 -8.54 -48.63
C LEU A 8 27.99 -8.36 -47.11
N LEU A 9 28.69 -7.33 -46.62
CA LEU A 9 28.85 -7.06 -45.18
C LEU A 9 27.62 -6.41 -44.53
N THR A 10 26.80 -5.68 -45.28
CA THR A 10 25.64 -4.96 -44.77
C THR A 10 24.31 -5.63 -45.14
N GLY A 11 24.30 -6.47 -46.16
CA GLY A 11 23.10 -7.02 -46.77
C GLY A 11 22.21 -5.96 -47.42
N LEU A 12 22.76 -4.80 -47.78
CA LEU A 12 22.08 -3.73 -48.52
C LEU A 12 22.46 -3.83 -50.00
N SER A 13 21.54 -3.48 -50.90
CA SER A 13 21.88 -3.39 -52.33
C SER A 13 22.80 -2.20 -52.62
N ALA A 14 23.62 -2.29 -53.65
CA ALA A 14 24.46 -1.20 -54.13
C ALA A 14 23.65 0.06 -54.43
N LYS A 15 22.41 -0.10 -54.91
CA LYS A 15 21.47 1.01 -55.15
C LYS A 15 21.11 1.70 -53.82
N THR A 16 20.80 0.94 -52.79
CA THR A 16 20.47 1.46 -51.45
C THR A 16 21.67 2.16 -50.81
N ILE A 17 22.88 1.60 -50.94
CA ILE A 17 24.11 2.21 -50.42
C ILE A 17 24.39 3.55 -51.10
N ARG A 18 24.27 3.60 -52.43
CA ARG A 18 24.42 4.85 -53.21
C ARG A 18 23.35 5.88 -52.86
N PHE A 19 22.13 5.44 -52.57
CA PHE A 19 21.06 6.31 -52.11
C PHE A 19 21.39 6.94 -50.75
N TYR A 20 21.89 6.16 -49.79
CA TYR A 20 22.31 6.71 -48.50
C TYR A 20 23.51 7.67 -48.61
N GLU A 21 24.43 7.41 -49.56
CA GLU A 21 25.50 8.34 -49.90
C GLU A 21 24.95 9.65 -50.49
N SER A 22 24.01 9.60 -51.44
CA SER A 22 23.41 10.80 -52.04
C SER A 22 22.57 11.60 -51.05
N GLU A 23 21.94 10.93 -50.07
CA GLU A 23 21.20 11.57 -48.98
C GLU A 23 22.11 12.11 -47.86
N GLY A 24 23.44 12.03 -48.02
CA GLY A 24 24.43 12.56 -47.07
C GLY A 24 24.58 11.74 -45.79
N LEU A 25 24.00 10.54 -45.72
CA LEU A 25 24.04 9.68 -44.53
C LEU A 25 25.39 8.97 -44.37
N ILE A 26 26.15 8.79 -45.44
CA ILE A 26 27.54 8.33 -45.38
C ILE A 26 28.42 9.20 -46.28
N SER A 27 29.70 9.33 -45.94
CA SER A 27 30.70 9.99 -46.79
C SER A 27 31.75 8.95 -47.18
N VAL A 28 31.89 8.72 -48.48
CA VAL A 28 32.73 7.65 -49.03
C VAL A 28 33.88 8.28 -49.79
N ARG A 29 35.11 7.95 -49.40
CA ARG A 29 36.31 8.45 -50.08
C ARG A 29 36.45 7.77 -51.44
N ARG A 30 37.06 8.48 -52.39
CA ARG A 30 37.47 7.89 -53.67
C ARG A 30 38.96 7.55 -53.60
N ASN A 31 39.32 6.36 -54.08
CA ASN A 31 40.72 5.95 -54.18
C ASN A 31 41.43 6.64 -55.36
N SER A 32 42.74 6.37 -55.52
CA SER A 32 43.58 6.92 -56.60
C SER A 32 43.06 6.65 -58.02
N ASN A 33 42.18 5.65 -58.19
CA ASN A 33 41.56 5.27 -59.46
C ASN A 33 40.12 5.81 -59.59
N ALA A 34 39.75 6.84 -58.80
CA ALA A 34 38.43 7.46 -58.73
C ALA A 34 37.26 6.53 -58.36
N TYR A 35 37.53 5.31 -57.87
CA TYR A 35 36.50 4.40 -57.36
C TYR A 35 36.18 4.67 -55.90
N ARG A 36 34.91 4.51 -55.53
CA ARG A 36 34.44 4.56 -54.13
C ARG A 36 35.11 3.49 -53.30
N ASP A 37 35.67 3.90 -52.17
CA ASP A 37 36.32 3.04 -51.20
C ASP A 37 35.67 3.21 -49.83
N TYR A 38 34.89 2.20 -49.43
CA TYR A 38 34.14 2.16 -48.19
C TYR A 38 35.06 1.68 -47.05
N ASP A 39 35.22 2.47 -46.00
CA ASP A 39 35.96 2.07 -44.80
C ASP A 39 35.04 1.35 -43.78
N GLU A 40 35.63 0.89 -42.68
CA GLU A 40 34.89 0.17 -41.64
C GLU A 40 33.83 1.05 -40.97
N ASP A 41 34.10 2.36 -40.82
CA ASP A 41 33.15 3.33 -40.28
C ASP A 41 31.93 3.47 -41.19
N ASN A 42 32.13 3.51 -42.52
CA ASN A 42 31.02 3.47 -43.47
C ASN A 42 30.18 2.20 -43.32
N ILE A 43 30.80 1.02 -43.12
CA ILE A 43 30.06 -0.23 -42.92
C ILE A 43 29.26 -0.21 -41.62
N LYS A 44 29.84 0.32 -40.53
CA LYS A 44 29.18 0.45 -39.23
C LYS A 44 27.97 1.38 -39.33
N GLU A 45 28.12 2.51 -40.01
CA GLU A 45 27.03 3.48 -40.19
C GLU A 45 25.92 2.92 -41.11
N LEU A 46 26.28 2.21 -42.18
CA LEU A 46 25.30 1.52 -43.03
C LEU A 46 24.48 0.48 -42.26
N LYS A 47 25.11 -0.27 -41.35
CA LYS A 47 24.39 -1.21 -40.46
C LYS A 47 23.45 -0.47 -39.51
N ARG A 48 23.88 0.67 -38.97
CA ARG A 48 23.04 1.51 -38.10
C ARG A 48 21.81 2.05 -38.84
N ILE A 49 22.01 2.63 -40.02
CA ILE A 49 20.92 3.13 -40.87
C ILE A 49 19.95 1.99 -41.20
N LYS A 50 20.46 0.79 -41.51
CA LYS A 50 19.63 -0.39 -41.79
C LYS A 50 18.69 -0.72 -40.62
N ILE A 51 19.19 -0.75 -39.38
CA ILE A 51 18.38 -1.01 -38.19
C ILE A 51 17.28 0.05 -38.05
N LEU A 52 17.64 1.34 -38.15
CA LEU A 52 16.66 2.42 -38.02
C LEU A 52 15.59 2.36 -39.11
N ARG A 53 15.97 2.01 -40.34
CA ARG A 53 15.03 1.84 -41.46
C ARG A 53 14.14 0.61 -41.32
N GLN A 54 14.59 -0.45 -40.67
CA GLN A 54 13.74 -1.60 -40.32
C GLN A 54 12.66 -1.23 -39.29
N LEU A 55 12.91 -0.22 -38.46
CA LEU A 55 11.93 0.37 -37.55
C LEU A 55 11.08 1.47 -38.23
N GLU A 56 11.10 1.55 -39.56
CA GLU A 56 10.38 2.55 -40.36
C GLU A 56 10.73 4.01 -40.09
N ILE A 57 11.87 4.29 -39.43
CA ILE A 57 12.29 5.66 -39.12
C ILE A 57 12.63 6.39 -40.44
N PRO A 58 12.03 7.58 -40.71
CA PRO A 58 12.29 8.34 -41.94
C PRO A 58 13.76 8.74 -42.11
N ILE A 59 14.22 8.81 -43.36
CA ILE A 59 15.60 9.22 -43.71
C ILE A 59 15.93 10.63 -43.17
N SER A 60 14.96 11.54 -43.14
CA SER A 60 15.10 12.89 -42.57
C SER A 60 15.54 12.85 -41.10
N LYS A 61 14.83 12.08 -40.26
CA LYS A 61 15.16 11.90 -38.83
C LYS A 61 16.52 11.24 -38.62
N ILE A 62 16.89 10.29 -39.48
CA ILE A 62 18.22 9.65 -39.44
C ILE A 62 19.33 10.68 -39.77
N ARG A 63 19.08 11.60 -40.70
CA ARG A 63 20.00 12.70 -41.03
C ARG A 63 20.16 13.66 -39.85
N GLU A 64 19.06 14.11 -39.26
CA GLU A 64 19.07 15.00 -38.08
C GLU A 64 19.83 14.35 -36.91
N PHE A 65 19.61 13.05 -36.68
CA PHE A 65 20.38 12.28 -35.70
C PHE A 65 21.88 12.28 -36.01
N LYS A 66 22.26 12.03 -37.27
CA LYS A 66 23.66 12.03 -37.69
C LYS A 66 24.33 13.39 -37.49
N ASN A 67 23.61 14.48 -37.73
CA ASN A 67 24.12 15.84 -37.57
C ASN A 67 24.21 16.29 -36.09
N GLY A 68 23.65 15.52 -35.16
CA GLY A 68 23.60 15.85 -33.74
C GLY A 68 22.42 16.73 -33.34
N ASP A 69 21.54 17.07 -34.28
CA ASP A 69 20.35 17.90 -34.07
C ASP A 69 19.28 17.19 -33.24
N LEU A 70 19.27 15.85 -33.29
CA LEU A 70 18.35 15.00 -32.54
C LEU A 70 19.07 13.86 -31.84
N GLN A 71 18.62 13.56 -30.63
CA GLN A 71 19.12 12.42 -29.86
C GLN A 71 18.40 11.13 -30.30
N LEU A 72 19.14 10.03 -30.42
CA LEU A 72 18.57 8.73 -30.80
C LEU A 72 17.45 8.29 -29.85
N GLU A 73 17.59 8.58 -28.55
CA GLU A 73 16.57 8.26 -27.55
C GLU A 73 15.23 8.93 -27.88
N ASN A 74 15.24 10.19 -28.35
CA ASN A 74 14.02 10.91 -28.69
C ASN A 74 13.33 10.30 -29.91
N ILE A 75 14.09 9.98 -30.96
CA ILE A 75 13.55 9.33 -32.17
C ILE A 75 12.90 7.99 -31.85
N LEU A 76 13.56 7.18 -31.01
CA LEU A 76 13.03 5.88 -30.61
C LEU A 76 11.79 6.02 -29.72
N LYS A 77 11.74 7.03 -28.82
CA LYS A 77 10.54 7.33 -28.03
C LYS A 77 9.38 7.77 -28.90
N GLU A 78 9.59 8.71 -29.82
CA GLU A 78 8.57 9.16 -30.77
C GLU A 78 8.01 7.98 -31.59
N LYS A 79 8.89 7.12 -32.13
CA LYS A 79 8.43 5.95 -32.89
C LYS A 79 7.70 4.93 -32.02
N LEU A 80 8.11 4.75 -30.77
CA LEU A 80 7.41 3.89 -29.82
C LEU A 80 6.02 4.43 -29.50
N GLU A 81 5.88 5.74 -29.32
CA GLU A 81 4.58 6.41 -29.12
C GLU A 81 3.66 6.25 -30.34
N GLU A 82 4.20 6.45 -31.55
CA GLU A 82 3.48 6.23 -32.80
C GLU A 82 2.97 4.78 -32.91
N LEU A 83 3.83 3.80 -32.64
CA LEU A 83 3.48 2.38 -32.67
C LEU A 83 2.45 2.02 -31.59
N ASN A 84 2.53 2.62 -30.40
CA ASN A 84 1.54 2.42 -29.34
C ASN A 84 0.16 2.98 -29.74
N LYS A 85 0.10 4.15 -30.41
CA LYS A 85 -1.16 4.68 -30.96
C LYS A 85 -1.72 3.75 -32.03
N GLY A 86 -0.85 3.24 -32.92
CA GLY A 86 -1.22 2.23 -33.91
C GLY A 86 -1.74 0.93 -33.29
N GLU A 87 -1.16 0.48 -32.17
CA GLU A 87 -1.62 -0.70 -31.44
C GLU A 87 -3.07 -0.52 -30.95
N LEU A 88 -3.41 0.66 -30.39
CA LEU A 88 -4.76 0.96 -29.92
C LEU A 88 -5.78 0.98 -31.08
N ASP A 89 -5.41 1.55 -32.23
CA ASP A 89 -6.25 1.52 -33.44
C ASP A 89 -6.49 0.08 -33.93
N ILE A 90 -5.43 -0.74 -33.98
CA ILE A 90 -5.55 -2.16 -34.33
C ILE A 90 -6.44 -2.91 -33.32
N GLN A 91 -6.30 -2.62 -32.02
CA GLN A 91 -7.16 -3.21 -30.98
C GLN A 91 -8.62 -2.81 -31.16
N SER A 92 -8.91 -1.54 -31.46
CA SER A 92 -10.26 -1.04 -31.72
C SER A 92 -10.89 -1.74 -32.94
N LYS A 93 -10.11 -1.92 -34.01
CA LYS A 93 -10.51 -2.70 -35.20
C LYS A 93 -10.76 -4.17 -34.87
N LYS A 94 -9.93 -4.79 -34.03
CA LYS A 94 -10.12 -6.17 -33.61
C LYS A 94 -11.39 -6.34 -32.78
N PHE A 95 -11.63 -5.44 -31.83
CA PHE A 95 -12.84 -5.42 -31.02
C PHE A 95 -14.09 -5.29 -31.90
N THR A 96 -14.06 -4.36 -32.86
CA THR A 96 -15.10 -4.19 -33.89
C THR A 96 -15.41 -5.52 -34.61
N ILE A 97 -14.37 -6.21 -35.09
CA ILE A 97 -14.53 -7.50 -35.78
C ILE A 97 -15.14 -8.55 -34.85
N GLU A 98 -14.70 -8.62 -33.59
CA GLU A 98 -15.23 -9.59 -32.61
C GLU A 98 -16.73 -9.37 -32.32
N VAL A 99 -17.16 -8.11 -32.21
CA VAL A 99 -18.58 -7.74 -32.04
C VAL A 99 -19.37 -8.16 -33.29
N LEU A 100 -18.90 -7.81 -34.49
CA LEU A 100 -19.55 -8.19 -35.75
C LEU A 100 -19.67 -9.71 -35.90
N LEU A 101 -18.60 -10.45 -35.60
CA LEU A 101 -18.62 -11.91 -35.67
C LEU A 101 -19.65 -12.52 -34.71
N LYS A 102 -19.88 -11.93 -33.53
CA LYS A 102 -20.88 -12.40 -32.58
C LYS A 102 -22.30 -12.17 -33.09
N GLU A 103 -22.55 -11.03 -33.72
CA GLU A 103 -23.87 -10.69 -34.25
C GLU A 103 -24.19 -11.43 -35.54
N VAL A 104 -23.24 -11.53 -36.48
CA VAL A 104 -23.39 -12.34 -37.71
C VAL A 104 -23.64 -13.82 -37.38
N LYS A 105 -23.06 -14.34 -36.27
CA LYS A 105 -23.35 -15.70 -35.79
C LYS A 105 -24.79 -15.88 -35.31
N LYS A 106 -25.41 -14.85 -34.72
CA LYS A 106 -26.81 -14.91 -34.23
C LYS A 106 -27.81 -14.67 -35.36
N ASN A 107 -27.52 -13.74 -36.25
CA ASN A 107 -28.32 -13.41 -37.41
C ASN A 107 -27.43 -13.31 -38.65
N PRO A 108 -27.39 -14.36 -39.50
CA PRO A 108 -26.57 -14.37 -40.72
C PRO A 108 -26.90 -13.26 -41.72
N ASN A 109 -28.11 -12.69 -41.62
CA ASN A 109 -28.58 -11.56 -42.44
C ASN A 109 -28.62 -10.26 -41.62
N ALA A 110 -27.76 -10.13 -40.60
CA ALA A 110 -27.66 -8.91 -39.82
C ALA A 110 -27.36 -7.71 -40.74
N ASP A 111 -28.21 -6.70 -40.68
CA ASP A 111 -28.00 -5.45 -41.37
C ASP A 111 -26.87 -4.67 -40.68
N LEU A 112 -25.80 -4.40 -41.43
CA LEU A 112 -24.63 -3.69 -40.91
C LEU A 112 -24.90 -2.18 -40.73
N ASP A 113 -25.89 -1.63 -41.44
CA ASP A 113 -26.25 -0.21 -41.33
C ASP A 113 -26.84 0.12 -39.96
N TYR A 114 -27.50 -0.85 -39.31
CA TYR A 114 -28.01 -0.70 -37.94
C TYR A 114 -26.92 -0.36 -36.91
N TYR A 115 -25.65 -0.73 -37.19
CA TYR A 115 -24.54 -0.55 -36.27
C TYR A 115 -23.58 0.58 -36.68
N HIS A 116 -23.93 1.36 -37.71
CA HIS A 116 -23.05 2.39 -38.26
C HIS A 116 -22.56 3.38 -37.20
N ASP A 117 -23.48 3.91 -36.40
CA ASP A 117 -23.20 4.91 -35.37
C ASP A 117 -22.33 4.34 -34.23
N ASP A 118 -22.63 3.11 -33.78
CA ASP A 118 -21.82 2.41 -32.78
C ASP A 118 -20.39 2.16 -33.29
N PHE A 119 -20.22 1.89 -34.60
CA PHE A 119 -18.92 1.70 -35.22
C PHE A 119 -18.15 3.00 -35.42
N GLU A 120 -18.83 4.09 -35.74
CA GLU A 120 -18.21 5.41 -35.85
C GLU A 120 -17.70 5.85 -34.48
N TYR A 121 -18.45 5.57 -33.41
CA TYR A 121 -18.00 5.78 -32.04
C TYR A 121 -16.78 4.91 -31.68
N ILE A 122 -16.77 3.60 -31.97
CA ILE A 122 -15.62 2.72 -31.66
C ILE A 122 -14.34 3.12 -32.43
N LYS A 123 -14.48 3.76 -33.60
CA LYS A 123 -13.35 4.29 -34.38
C LYS A 123 -12.95 5.71 -33.99
N SER A 124 -13.71 6.37 -33.12
CA SER A 124 -13.43 7.74 -32.71
C SER A 124 -12.10 7.84 -31.95
N GLU A 125 -11.50 9.03 -31.99
CA GLU A 125 -10.34 9.33 -31.13
C GLU A 125 -10.72 9.24 -29.65
N GLU A 126 -11.96 9.58 -29.29
CA GLU A 126 -12.50 9.48 -27.92
C GLU A 126 -12.48 8.04 -27.39
N PHE A 127 -12.95 7.07 -28.17
CA PHE A 127 -12.88 5.66 -27.77
C PHE A 127 -11.45 5.13 -27.70
N THR A 128 -10.58 5.60 -28.60
CA THR A 128 -9.15 5.24 -28.59
C THR A 128 -8.45 5.78 -27.35
N GLU A 129 -8.75 7.03 -26.95
CA GLU A 129 -8.26 7.66 -25.73
C GLU A 129 -8.77 6.91 -24.50
N PHE A 130 -10.06 6.57 -24.46
CA PHE A 130 -10.65 5.73 -23.42
C PHE A 130 -9.93 4.38 -23.29
N LEU A 131 -9.67 3.67 -24.40
CA LEU A 131 -8.90 2.41 -24.37
C LEU A 131 -7.46 2.64 -23.86
N GLY A 132 -6.85 3.76 -24.19
CA GLY A 132 -5.55 4.19 -23.65
C GLY A 132 -5.60 4.33 -22.13
N GLU A 133 -6.61 5.04 -21.60
CA GLU A 133 -6.83 5.20 -20.16
C GLU A 133 -7.10 3.86 -19.47
N VAL A 134 -7.94 3.00 -20.05
CA VAL A 134 -8.25 1.67 -19.53
C VAL A 134 -6.98 0.80 -19.51
N LYS A 135 -6.16 0.84 -20.57
CA LYS A 135 -4.88 0.13 -20.64
C LYS A 135 -3.94 0.65 -19.55
N GLU A 136 -3.85 1.96 -19.37
CA GLU A 136 -2.99 2.56 -18.35
C GLU A 136 -3.44 2.23 -16.91
N LEU A 137 -4.75 2.16 -16.66
CA LEU A 137 -5.34 1.71 -15.39
C LEU A 137 -5.13 0.21 -15.16
N SER A 138 -5.03 -0.58 -16.23
CA SER A 138 -4.81 -2.04 -16.13
C SER A 138 -3.37 -2.42 -15.80
N GLU A 139 -2.42 -1.54 -16.08
CA GLU A 139 -0.99 -1.69 -15.76
C GLU A 139 -0.74 -1.49 -14.27
N ILE A 140 -0.11 -2.48 -13.65
CA ILE A 140 0.19 -2.46 -12.21
C ILE A 140 1.59 -1.89 -12.01
N SER A 141 1.78 -0.96 -11.08
CA SER A 141 3.12 -0.48 -10.74
C SER A 141 3.87 -1.48 -9.85
N LEU A 142 5.21 -1.39 -9.82
CA LEU A 142 5.99 -2.21 -8.90
C LEU A 142 5.60 -1.96 -7.44
N THR A 143 5.21 -0.72 -7.11
CA THR A 143 4.76 -0.33 -5.78
C THR A 143 3.51 -1.10 -5.38
N ALA A 144 2.46 -1.09 -6.22
CA ALA A 144 1.25 -1.86 -5.98
C ALA A 144 1.54 -3.37 -5.93
N GLN A 145 2.40 -3.88 -6.81
CA GLN A 145 2.77 -5.30 -6.82
C GLN A 145 3.48 -5.71 -5.51
N MET A 146 4.39 -4.89 -4.99
CA MET A 146 5.08 -5.18 -3.74
C MET A 146 4.14 -5.07 -2.52
N PHE A 147 3.27 -4.06 -2.44
CA PHE A 147 2.27 -3.97 -1.37
C PHE A 147 1.25 -5.12 -1.41
N GLY A 148 0.77 -5.46 -2.61
CA GLY A 148 -0.08 -6.64 -2.81
C GLY A 148 0.64 -7.93 -2.40
N THR A 149 1.95 -8.01 -2.65
CA THR A 149 2.77 -9.14 -2.18
C THR A 149 2.84 -9.24 -0.67
N LEU A 150 3.07 -8.11 0.01
CA LEU A 150 3.07 -8.06 1.47
C LEU A 150 1.70 -8.46 2.06
N MET A 151 0.60 -7.93 1.53
CA MET A 151 -0.74 -8.27 2.02
C MET A 151 -1.06 -9.77 1.83
N LEU A 152 -0.76 -10.33 0.66
CA LEU A 152 -1.01 -11.74 0.36
C LEU A 152 0.00 -12.69 1.01
N SER A 153 1.10 -12.19 1.57
CA SER A 153 2.02 -13.01 2.37
C SER A 153 1.46 -13.34 3.77
N GLY A 154 0.45 -12.59 4.24
CA GLY A 154 -0.17 -12.79 5.56
C GLY A 154 -0.67 -14.23 5.78
N PRO A 155 -1.50 -14.81 4.88
CA PRO A 155 -1.96 -16.19 5.03
C PRO A 155 -0.84 -17.23 5.01
N LEU A 156 0.26 -16.98 4.29
CA LEU A 156 1.43 -17.86 4.28
C LEU A 156 2.16 -17.84 5.62
N LEU A 157 2.39 -16.64 6.15
CA LEU A 157 2.99 -16.46 7.48
C LEU A 157 2.10 -17.05 8.57
N TRP A 158 0.79 -16.84 8.48
CA TRP A 158 -0.17 -17.35 9.46
C TRP A 158 -0.24 -18.88 9.47
N LEU A 159 -0.21 -19.51 8.29
CA LEU A 159 -0.10 -20.97 8.19
C LEU A 159 1.20 -21.47 8.83
N TRP A 160 2.33 -20.82 8.55
CA TRP A 160 3.63 -21.19 9.10
C TRP A 160 3.65 -21.07 10.63
N LEU A 161 3.18 -19.95 11.19
CA LEU A 161 3.08 -19.74 12.64
C LEU A 161 2.22 -20.82 13.31
N ASN A 162 1.02 -21.10 12.77
CA ASN A 162 0.14 -22.12 13.32
C ASN A 162 0.77 -23.53 13.33
N ILE A 163 1.57 -23.88 12.32
CA ILE A 163 2.31 -25.15 12.28
C ILE A 163 3.40 -25.16 13.36
N THR A 164 4.15 -24.08 13.49
CA THR A 164 5.23 -23.95 14.48
C THR A 164 4.68 -24.03 15.90
N ASP A 165 3.55 -23.39 16.16
CA ASP A 165 2.91 -23.33 17.48
C ASP A 165 2.01 -24.55 17.76
N LYS A 166 1.96 -25.52 16.84
CA LYS A 166 1.11 -26.72 16.92
C LYS A 166 -0.38 -26.41 17.08
N ASN A 167 -0.83 -25.25 16.59
CA ASN A 167 -2.23 -24.82 16.61
C ASN A 167 -2.96 -25.27 15.34
N TYR A 168 -3.72 -26.36 15.46
CA TYR A 168 -4.36 -27.02 14.32
C TYR A 168 -5.84 -26.68 14.13
N ASP A 169 -6.43 -25.86 15.00
CA ASP A 169 -7.89 -25.60 15.06
C ASP A 169 -8.48 -24.91 13.81
N SER A 170 -7.63 -24.52 12.85
CA SER A 170 -8.06 -24.00 11.54
C SER A 170 -7.07 -24.30 10.41
N ILE A 171 -6.22 -25.34 10.56
CA ILE A 171 -5.13 -25.57 9.59
C ILE A 171 -5.63 -25.85 8.17
N GLY A 172 -6.81 -26.48 8.02
CA GLY A 172 -7.43 -26.70 6.72
C GLY A 172 -7.79 -25.39 6.01
N LEU A 173 -8.45 -24.46 6.70
CA LEU A 173 -8.80 -23.14 6.16
C LEU A 173 -7.54 -22.32 5.84
N ASN A 174 -6.55 -22.32 6.74
CA ASN A 174 -5.28 -21.61 6.54
C ASN A 174 -4.51 -22.15 5.33
N SER A 175 -4.52 -23.47 5.14
CA SER A 175 -3.91 -24.12 3.98
C SER A 175 -4.59 -23.69 2.68
N ILE A 176 -5.93 -23.65 2.66
CA ILE A 176 -6.70 -23.17 1.51
C ILE A 176 -6.36 -21.70 1.21
N MET A 177 -6.39 -20.82 2.21
CA MET A 177 -6.05 -19.40 2.08
C MET A 177 -4.61 -19.19 1.57
N ALA A 178 -3.64 -19.98 2.06
CA ALA A 178 -2.25 -19.93 1.63
C ALA A 178 -2.09 -20.37 0.16
N ILE A 179 -2.78 -21.43 -0.26
CA ILE A 179 -2.81 -21.88 -1.66
C ILE A 179 -3.40 -20.78 -2.55
N PHE A 180 -4.57 -20.23 -2.19
CA PHE A 180 -5.19 -19.13 -2.92
C PHE A 180 -4.26 -17.92 -3.03
N SER A 181 -3.62 -17.52 -1.93
CA SER A 181 -2.66 -16.41 -1.90
C SER A 181 -1.48 -16.68 -2.84
N THR A 182 -0.94 -17.89 -2.83
CA THR A 182 0.16 -18.30 -3.72
C THR A 182 -0.24 -18.26 -5.19
N VAL A 183 -1.44 -18.74 -5.52
CA VAL A 183 -1.99 -18.69 -6.90
C VAL A 183 -2.16 -17.24 -7.34
N ILE A 184 -2.77 -16.39 -6.52
CA ILE A 184 -2.98 -14.97 -6.83
C ILE A 184 -1.63 -14.24 -6.99
N LEU A 185 -0.67 -14.49 -6.10
CA LEU A 185 0.68 -13.95 -6.22
C LEU A 185 1.34 -14.36 -7.53
N THR A 186 1.27 -15.65 -7.88
CA THR A 186 1.83 -16.16 -9.13
C THR A 186 1.20 -15.50 -10.35
N LEU A 187 -0.13 -15.35 -10.37
CA LEU A 187 -0.86 -14.74 -11.48
C LEU A 187 -0.58 -13.23 -11.59
N THR A 188 -0.55 -12.50 -10.48
CA THR A 188 -0.29 -11.05 -10.45
C THR A 188 1.15 -10.74 -10.83
N TRP A 189 2.13 -11.48 -10.30
CA TRP A 189 3.53 -11.36 -10.72
C TRP A 189 3.72 -11.73 -12.19
N ARG A 190 3.05 -12.78 -12.68
CA ARG A 190 3.09 -13.13 -14.12
C ARG A 190 2.52 -12.00 -14.98
N LYS A 191 1.41 -11.38 -14.58
CA LYS A 191 0.82 -10.22 -15.26
C LYS A 191 1.79 -9.05 -15.27
N TYR A 192 2.34 -8.68 -14.10
CA TYR A 192 3.30 -7.59 -13.95
C TYR A 192 4.59 -7.81 -14.77
N LEU A 193 5.15 -9.02 -14.76
CA LEU A 193 6.39 -9.32 -15.47
C LEU A 193 6.22 -9.28 -17.00
N LYS A 194 5.03 -9.62 -17.50
CA LYS A 194 4.68 -9.60 -18.93
C LYS A 194 4.26 -8.23 -19.46
N GLN A 195 3.98 -7.27 -18.59
CA GLN A 195 3.53 -5.95 -19.04
C GLN A 195 4.66 -5.23 -19.81
N PRO A 196 4.34 -4.53 -20.91
CA PRO A 196 5.34 -3.89 -21.76
C PRO A 196 6.02 -2.70 -21.05
N ASN A 197 5.26 -1.92 -20.28
CA ASN A 197 5.75 -0.74 -19.57
C ASN A 197 5.80 -0.98 -18.05
N LYS A 198 7.00 -1.14 -17.50
CA LYS A 198 7.19 -1.38 -16.06
C LYS A 198 7.32 -0.06 -15.30
N LYS A 199 6.27 0.35 -14.60
CA LYS A 199 6.26 1.52 -13.71
C LYS A 199 7.03 1.22 -12.41
N THR A 200 8.35 1.40 -12.42
CA THR A 200 9.25 1.11 -11.26
C THR A 200 9.81 2.35 -10.56
N LYS A 201 9.72 3.52 -11.20
CA LYS A 201 10.28 4.76 -10.63
C LYS A 201 9.57 5.11 -9.33
N GLY A 202 10.34 5.55 -8.34
CA GLY A 202 9.83 6.00 -7.04
C GLY A 202 9.47 4.89 -6.05
N THR A 203 9.42 3.63 -6.46
CA THR A 203 9.00 2.51 -5.59
C THR A 203 9.84 2.41 -4.32
N ALA A 204 11.17 2.40 -4.43
CA ALA A 204 12.05 2.33 -3.26
C ALA A 204 11.80 3.46 -2.26
N SER A 205 11.59 4.68 -2.76
CA SER A 205 11.31 5.85 -1.92
C SER A 205 9.96 5.76 -1.22
N VAL A 206 8.92 5.23 -1.88
CA VAL A 206 7.62 4.99 -1.25
C VAL A 206 7.75 3.97 -0.12
N PHE A 207 8.47 2.86 -0.34
CA PHE A 207 8.73 1.85 0.69
C PHE A 207 9.47 2.42 1.91
N LEU A 208 10.54 3.17 1.68
CA LEU A 208 11.30 3.81 2.76
C LEU A 208 10.45 4.80 3.54
N ILE A 209 9.58 5.57 2.87
CA ILE A 209 8.64 6.48 3.53
C ILE A 209 7.61 5.72 4.35
N SER A 210 7.07 4.62 3.85
CA SER A 210 6.11 3.81 4.61
C SER A 210 6.75 3.25 5.89
N ILE A 211 7.98 2.73 5.80
CA ILE A 211 8.73 2.26 6.98
C ILE A 211 9.00 3.40 7.95
N PHE A 212 9.49 4.54 7.43
CA PHE A 212 9.76 5.72 8.25
C PHE A 212 8.49 6.24 8.94
N ALA A 213 7.36 6.26 8.24
CA ALA A 213 6.08 6.68 8.79
C ALA A 213 5.67 5.78 9.96
N ILE A 214 5.76 4.45 9.81
CA ILE A 214 5.45 3.51 10.88
C ILE A 214 6.33 3.76 12.11
N ILE A 215 7.65 3.91 11.93
CA ILE A 215 8.59 4.20 13.03
C ILE A 215 8.22 5.52 13.72
N LEU A 216 7.91 6.55 12.94
CA LEU A 216 7.53 7.85 13.47
C LEU A 216 6.18 7.80 14.21
N THR A 217 5.23 6.98 13.76
CA THR A 217 3.95 6.73 14.45
C THR A 217 4.19 6.16 15.85
N PHE A 218 5.07 5.16 15.98
CA PHE A 218 5.44 4.62 17.30
C PHE A 218 6.14 5.67 18.17
N ALA A 219 7.01 6.50 17.60
CA ALA A 219 7.66 7.59 18.32
C ALA A 219 6.66 8.65 18.81
N ILE A 220 5.68 9.02 17.98
CA ILE A 220 4.59 9.93 18.37
C ILE A 220 3.73 9.31 19.47
N PHE A 221 3.35 8.03 19.33
CA PHE A 221 2.58 7.31 20.35
C PHE A 221 3.31 7.31 21.71
N ALA A 222 4.59 6.95 21.72
CA ALA A 222 5.42 6.98 22.93
C ALA A 222 5.58 8.40 23.50
N GLY A 223 5.73 9.40 22.63
CA GLY A 223 5.80 10.81 23.02
C GLY A 223 4.52 11.31 23.68
N ILE A 224 3.35 10.95 23.15
CA ILE A 224 2.06 11.24 23.75
C ILE A 224 1.95 10.54 25.11
N GLY A 225 2.31 9.26 25.21
CA GLY A 225 2.29 8.53 26.49
C GLY A 225 3.16 9.20 27.56
N LYS A 226 4.37 9.64 27.20
CA LYS A 226 5.26 10.38 28.11
C LYS A 226 4.71 11.75 28.49
N LEU A 227 4.02 12.43 27.58
CA LEU A 227 3.36 13.69 27.87
C LEU A 227 2.16 13.49 28.83
N GLN A 228 1.39 12.42 28.65
CA GLN A 228 0.31 12.06 29.56
C GLN A 228 0.82 11.74 30.96
N GLU A 229 1.90 10.96 31.05
CA GLU A 229 2.59 10.66 32.30
C GLU A 229 3.01 11.94 33.03
N ALA A 230 3.66 12.87 32.33
CA ALA A 230 4.13 14.12 32.91
C ALA A 230 3.01 15.07 33.39
N ILE A 231 1.84 15.05 32.74
CA ILE A 231 0.73 15.98 33.05
C ILE A 231 -0.21 15.41 34.10
N PHE A 232 -0.61 14.14 33.98
CA PHE A 232 -1.74 13.58 34.72
C PHE A 232 -1.34 12.54 35.77
N VAL A 233 -0.14 11.98 35.68
CA VAL A 233 0.27 10.84 36.53
C VAL A 233 1.11 11.35 37.69
N PRO A 234 0.63 11.23 38.95
CA PRO A 234 1.38 11.61 40.13
C PRO A 234 2.50 10.58 40.41
N LYS A 235 3.49 10.95 41.23
CA LYS A 235 4.62 10.04 41.55
C LYS A 235 4.23 8.75 42.27
N ASN A 236 3.10 8.72 42.97
CA ASN A 236 2.61 7.56 43.73
C ASN A 236 1.51 6.80 42.97
N TYR A 237 1.61 6.77 41.64
CA TYR A 237 0.67 6.02 40.82
C TYR A 237 0.92 4.51 40.91
N LEU A 238 -0.14 3.74 40.78
CA LEU A 238 -0.07 2.28 40.63
C LEU A 238 0.04 1.91 39.15
N MET A 239 -0.83 2.49 38.33
CA MET A 239 -0.84 2.30 36.89
C MET A 239 -1.61 3.42 36.18
N PHE A 240 -1.40 3.56 34.88
CA PHE A 240 -2.21 4.41 34.02
C PHE A 240 -2.41 3.80 32.63
N MET A 241 -3.48 4.19 31.96
CA MET A 241 -3.88 3.59 30.69
C MET A 241 -4.17 4.64 29.63
N PHE A 242 -3.69 4.40 28.42
CA PHE A 242 -4.08 5.17 27.25
C PHE A 242 -5.39 4.61 26.68
N LYS A 243 -6.50 5.32 26.94
CA LYS A 243 -7.86 4.83 26.76
C LYS A 243 -8.29 4.75 25.28
N PRO A 244 -9.00 3.69 24.85
CA PRO A 244 -9.71 3.65 23.58
C PRO A 244 -10.94 4.55 23.59
N PRO A 245 -11.32 5.13 22.45
CA PRO A 245 -10.65 5.04 21.16
C PRO A 245 -9.50 6.04 20.98
N TYR A 246 -9.16 6.85 22.00
CA TYR A 246 -8.20 7.95 21.89
C TYR A 246 -6.78 7.48 21.49
N SER A 247 -6.36 6.32 21.98
CA SER A 247 -5.09 5.68 21.59
C SER A 247 -5.04 5.36 20.09
N TYR A 248 -6.17 5.04 19.46
CA TYR A 248 -6.26 4.77 18.03
C TYR A 248 -6.25 6.04 17.17
N LEU A 249 -6.50 7.21 17.76
CA LEU A 249 -6.48 8.46 16.99
C LEU A 249 -5.06 8.80 16.49
N VAL A 250 -4.01 8.22 17.08
CA VAL A 250 -2.63 8.42 16.63
C VAL A 250 -2.42 7.98 15.17
N PHE A 251 -3.19 6.97 14.70
CA PHE A 251 -3.14 6.50 13.31
C PHE A 251 -3.63 7.55 12.29
N PHE A 252 -4.42 8.54 12.70
CA PHE A 252 -4.77 9.64 11.79
C PHE A 252 -3.54 10.48 11.40
N PHE A 253 -2.65 10.75 12.35
CA PHE A 253 -1.40 11.48 12.08
C PHE A 253 -0.49 10.69 11.13
N GLU A 254 -0.46 9.35 11.26
CA GLU A 254 0.27 8.48 10.35
C GLU A 254 -0.22 8.62 8.91
N VAL A 255 -1.55 8.54 8.70
CA VAL A 255 -2.14 8.65 7.35
C VAL A 255 -1.86 10.03 6.75
N GLU A 256 -2.00 11.10 7.53
CA GLU A 256 -1.68 12.46 7.07
C GLU A 256 -0.20 12.61 6.69
N LEU A 257 0.71 12.08 7.51
CA LEU A 257 2.14 12.09 7.25
C LEU A 257 2.50 11.30 5.98
N ILE A 258 1.97 10.09 5.83
CA ILE A 258 2.18 9.26 4.64
C ILE A 258 1.69 10.00 3.40
N ALA A 259 0.47 10.54 3.43
CA ALA A 259 -0.09 11.29 2.31
C ALA A 259 0.79 12.51 1.97
N PHE A 260 1.27 13.24 2.97
CA PHE A 260 2.18 14.38 2.79
C PHE A 260 3.50 13.97 2.14
N LEU A 261 4.19 12.96 2.68
CA LEU A 261 5.50 12.51 2.19
C LEU A 261 5.39 11.92 0.77
N ILE A 262 4.37 11.11 0.52
CA ILE A 262 4.14 10.52 -0.81
C ILE A 262 3.78 11.60 -1.84
N SER A 263 2.99 12.61 -1.48
CA SER A 263 2.64 13.70 -2.41
C SER A 263 3.88 14.45 -2.94
N ARG A 264 4.94 14.57 -2.14
CA ARG A 264 6.21 15.19 -2.54
C ARG A 264 6.94 14.37 -3.60
N ILE A 265 6.87 13.05 -3.50
CA ILE A 265 7.45 12.12 -4.48
C ILE A 265 6.60 12.05 -5.73
N TYR A 266 5.27 12.04 -5.60
CA TYR A 266 4.36 11.98 -6.75
C TYR A 266 4.69 13.08 -7.76
N LYS A 267 4.98 14.31 -7.31
CA LYS A 267 5.37 15.42 -8.19
C LYS A 267 6.62 15.14 -9.04
N LYS A 268 7.49 14.23 -8.59
CA LYS A 268 8.72 13.83 -9.30
C LYS A 268 8.53 12.58 -10.18
N VAL A 269 7.62 11.68 -9.79
CA VAL A 269 7.50 10.33 -10.36
C VAL A 269 6.26 10.17 -11.27
N LYS A 270 5.23 11.01 -11.10
CA LYS A 270 3.96 11.01 -11.86
C LYS A 270 3.35 9.61 -12.04
N ASN A 271 3.19 8.86 -10.95
CA ASN A 271 2.53 7.55 -10.96
C ASN A 271 1.04 7.68 -10.59
N ILE A 272 0.12 7.31 -11.49
CA ILE A 272 -1.34 7.43 -11.35
C ILE A 272 -1.87 6.85 -10.03
N GLU A 273 -1.35 5.72 -9.55
CA GLU A 273 -1.82 5.03 -8.34
C GLU A 273 -1.76 5.88 -7.06
N LEU A 274 -0.90 6.90 -7.03
CA LEU A 274 -0.67 7.74 -5.85
C LEU A 274 -1.28 9.14 -5.99
N LYS A 275 -2.09 9.39 -7.04
CA LYS A 275 -2.75 10.68 -7.29
C LYS A 275 -3.65 11.13 -6.13
N TRP A 276 -4.29 10.19 -5.44
CA TRP A 276 -5.14 10.47 -4.29
C TRP A 276 -4.41 11.20 -3.16
N THR A 277 -3.12 10.90 -2.93
CA THR A 277 -2.30 11.56 -1.89
C THR A 277 -2.12 13.06 -2.15
N VAL A 278 -2.03 13.44 -3.44
CA VAL A 278 -1.96 14.84 -3.85
C VAL A 278 -3.28 15.54 -3.64
N ASN A 279 -4.41 14.87 -3.92
CA ASN A 279 -5.73 15.42 -3.68
C ASN A 279 -5.96 15.70 -2.19
N ILE A 280 -5.57 14.77 -1.30
CA ILE A 280 -5.61 14.97 0.15
C ILE A 280 -4.74 16.16 0.55
N CYS A 281 -3.50 16.23 0.08
CA CYS A 281 -2.62 17.35 0.40
C CYS A 281 -3.15 18.69 -0.10
N ASN A 282 -3.76 18.73 -1.29
CA ASN A 282 -4.36 19.95 -1.83
C ASN A 282 -5.59 20.35 -1.03
N PHE A 283 -6.42 19.39 -0.62
CA PHE A 283 -7.55 19.63 0.27
C PHE A 283 -7.10 20.20 1.61
N ALA A 284 -6.10 19.58 2.24
CA ALA A 284 -5.52 20.05 3.51
C ALA A 284 -4.94 21.46 3.39
N LYS A 285 -4.24 21.77 2.28
CA LYS A 285 -3.73 23.14 2.03
C LYS A 285 -4.83 24.17 1.80
N LYS A 286 -5.86 23.81 1.04
CA LYS A 286 -6.99 24.69 0.79
C LYS A 286 -7.74 25.02 2.09
N ASN A 287 -7.81 24.06 3.01
CA ASN A 287 -8.50 24.17 4.28
C ASN A 287 -7.54 24.20 5.48
N ILE A 288 -6.39 24.86 5.33
CA ILE A 288 -5.26 24.73 6.29
C ILE A 288 -5.66 25.05 7.73
N VAL A 289 -6.49 26.09 7.94
CA VAL A 289 -6.97 26.46 9.28
C VAL A 289 -7.80 25.34 9.90
N VAL A 290 -8.71 24.75 9.13
CA VAL A 290 -9.56 23.64 9.60
C VAL A 290 -8.72 22.39 9.87
N THR A 291 -7.76 22.08 9.00
CA THR A 291 -6.85 20.94 9.19
C THR A 291 -6.00 21.11 10.46
N ILE A 292 -5.49 22.31 10.73
CA ILE A 292 -4.73 22.61 11.95
C ILE A 292 -5.64 22.46 13.18
N LEU A 293 -6.84 23.05 13.15
CA LEU A 293 -7.79 22.94 14.27
C LEU A 293 -8.19 21.49 14.55
N LEU A 294 -8.43 20.69 13.50
CA LEU A 294 -8.72 19.27 13.62
C LEU A 294 -7.54 18.51 14.25
N ASN A 295 -6.31 18.75 13.79
CA ASN A 295 -5.11 18.12 14.35
C ASN A 295 -4.90 18.50 15.82
N ILE A 296 -5.13 19.76 16.20
CA ILE A 296 -5.07 20.20 17.59
C ILE A 296 -6.14 19.49 18.42
N ALA A 297 -7.37 19.38 17.91
CA ALA A 297 -8.45 18.67 18.58
C ALA A 297 -8.15 17.17 18.75
N LEU A 298 -7.63 16.50 17.72
CA LEU A 298 -7.19 15.10 17.77
C LEU A 298 -6.09 14.90 18.81
N LEU A 299 -5.08 15.78 18.81
CA LEU A 299 -3.98 15.72 19.76
C LEU A 299 -4.47 15.95 21.20
N TYR A 300 -5.36 16.92 21.40
CA TYR A 300 -6.00 17.17 22.70
C TYR A 300 -6.78 15.94 23.18
N MET A 301 -7.54 15.28 22.30
CA MET A 301 -8.26 14.04 22.62
C MET A 301 -7.29 12.90 22.98
N CYS A 302 -6.17 12.75 22.26
CA CYS A 302 -5.13 11.79 22.61
C CYS A 302 -4.56 12.06 24.00
N ILE A 303 -4.19 13.32 24.30
CA ILE A 303 -3.55 13.69 25.57
C ILE A 303 -4.52 13.50 26.75
N THR A 304 -5.77 13.91 26.62
CA THR A 304 -6.77 13.84 27.71
C THR A 304 -7.42 12.48 27.88
N GLY A 305 -7.23 11.55 26.93
CA GLY A 305 -7.76 10.19 26.96
C GLY A 305 -6.97 9.24 27.85
N ILE A 306 -6.90 9.50 29.15
CA ILE A 306 -6.12 8.71 30.11
C ILE A 306 -6.95 8.35 31.34
N THR A 307 -6.76 7.14 31.84
CA THR A 307 -7.22 6.75 33.19
C THR A 307 -6.01 6.49 34.06
N MET A 308 -5.98 7.08 35.26
CA MET A 308 -4.90 6.93 36.23
C MET A 308 -5.41 6.27 37.51
N VAL A 309 -4.61 5.38 38.07
CA VAL A 309 -4.91 4.65 39.31
C VAL A 309 -3.80 4.89 40.32
N THR A 310 -4.19 5.16 41.55
CA THR A 310 -3.32 5.22 42.74
C THR A 310 -3.83 4.22 43.75
N GLU A 311 -3.15 4.03 44.87
CA GLU A 311 -3.52 3.02 45.87
C GLU A 311 -4.95 3.14 46.44
N ASN A 312 -5.59 4.31 46.37
CA ASN A 312 -6.90 4.56 46.99
C ASN A 312 -7.96 5.19 46.08
N LYS A 313 -7.62 5.55 44.84
CA LYS A 313 -8.56 6.22 43.92
C LYS A 313 -8.20 5.98 42.46
N ILE A 314 -9.23 6.11 41.64
CA ILE A 314 -9.19 6.06 40.17
C ILE A 314 -9.57 7.45 39.67
N THR A 315 -8.79 8.01 38.75
CA THR A 315 -9.14 9.27 38.08
C THR A 315 -9.27 9.02 36.58
N ASP A 316 -10.48 9.16 36.05
CA ASP A 316 -10.77 8.98 34.63
C ASP A 316 -10.84 10.34 33.93
N TYR A 317 -9.89 10.60 33.04
CA TYR A 317 -9.86 11.79 32.21
C TYR A 317 -10.46 11.51 30.84
N SER A 318 -11.09 12.53 30.26
CA SER A 318 -11.57 12.47 28.90
C SER A 318 -11.52 13.85 28.28
N PHE A 319 -11.66 13.91 26.96
CA PHE A 319 -11.64 15.21 26.27
C PHE A 319 -12.81 16.13 26.70
N TYR A 320 -13.95 15.56 27.08
CA TYR A 320 -15.10 16.29 27.61
C TYR A 320 -14.91 16.72 29.07
N ASN A 321 -14.10 15.99 29.84
CA ASN A 321 -13.79 16.28 31.22
C ASN A 321 -12.26 16.23 31.49
N PRO A 322 -11.51 17.27 31.11
CA PRO A 322 -10.04 17.29 31.23
C PRO A 322 -9.55 17.41 32.67
N MET A 323 -10.41 17.80 33.62
CA MET A 323 -10.08 17.78 35.06
C MET A 323 -10.25 16.39 35.68
N GLY A 324 -10.85 15.46 34.94
CA GLY A 324 -11.08 14.09 35.34
C GLY A 324 -12.24 13.92 36.31
N THR A 325 -12.78 12.71 36.36
CA THR A 325 -13.70 12.28 37.41
C THR A 325 -12.93 11.36 38.35
N THR A 326 -12.89 11.72 39.63
CA THR A 326 -12.19 10.94 40.66
C THR A 326 -13.17 10.05 41.39
N TYR A 327 -12.86 8.76 41.49
CA TYR A 327 -13.61 7.76 42.22
C TYR A 327 -12.74 7.20 43.34
N SER A 328 -13.25 7.22 44.56
CA SER A 328 -12.75 6.38 45.64
C SER A 328 -13.07 4.91 45.34
N TYR A 329 -12.38 3.97 45.96
CA TYR A 329 -12.75 2.56 45.85
C TYR A 329 -14.12 2.25 46.49
N GLU A 330 -14.59 3.10 47.39
CA GLU A 330 -15.95 3.02 47.93
C GLU A 330 -17.03 3.40 46.90
N ASP A 331 -16.66 4.10 45.82
CA ASP A 331 -17.57 4.48 44.74
C ASP A 331 -17.75 3.34 43.71
N ILE A 332 -17.06 2.22 43.90
CA ILE A 332 -17.14 1.05 43.02
C ILE A 332 -18.40 0.25 43.38
N SER A 333 -19.28 0.08 42.40
CA SER A 333 -20.51 -0.70 42.56
C SER A 333 -20.26 -2.20 42.37
N LYS A 334 -19.49 -2.57 41.35
CA LYS A 334 -19.11 -3.96 41.06
C LYS A 334 -17.88 -4.07 40.18
N VAL A 335 -17.27 -5.24 40.20
CA VAL A 335 -16.18 -5.63 39.30
C VAL A 335 -16.59 -6.83 38.47
N GLU A 336 -16.32 -6.79 37.17
CA GLU A 336 -16.48 -7.92 36.25
C GLU A 336 -15.13 -8.32 35.65
N ALA A 337 -14.74 -9.59 35.79
CA ALA A 337 -13.48 -10.09 35.25
C ALA A 337 -13.62 -11.47 34.61
N GLY A 338 -12.94 -11.73 33.50
CA GLY A 338 -13.01 -13.03 32.84
C GLY A 338 -12.32 -13.06 31.50
N PHE A 339 -12.60 -14.11 30.72
CA PHE A 339 -12.08 -14.28 29.37
C PHE A 339 -13.22 -14.24 28.35
N ASN A 340 -13.03 -13.49 27.29
CA ASN A 340 -13.98 -13.38 26.19
C ASN A 340 -14.16 -14.73 25.47
N GLY A 341 -15.40 -15.12 25.19
CA GLY A 341 -15.70 -16.34 24.43
C GLY A 341 -15.53 -16.18 22.91
N LYS A 342 -15.57 -17.31 22.19
CA LYS A 342 -15.57 -17.30 20.72
C LYS A 342 -16.83 -16.62 20.19
N LYS A 343 -16.70 -15.43 19.60
CA LYS A 343 -17.79 -14.80 18.82
C LYS A 343 -17.80 -15.39 17.42
N PHE A 344 -18.95 -15.94 16.99
CA PHE A 344 -19.13 -16.41 15.62
C PHE A 344 -19.15 -15.22 14.64
N GLY A 345 -18.12 -15.16 13.79
CA GLY A 345 -17.95 -14.17 12.72
C GLY A 345 -16.77 -14.56 11.81
N ILE A 346 -16.67 -13.94 10.63
CA ILE A 346 -15.63 -14.24 9.62
C ILE A 346 -14.20 -14.00 10.16
N PHE A 347 -14.08 -13.16 11.21
CA PHE A 347 -12.86 -12.99 11.99
C PHE A 347 -13.20 -13.24 13.47
N PRO A 348 -12.72 -14.32 14.10
CA PRO A 348 -12.89 -14.51 15.54
C PRO A 348 -12.15 -13.38 16.26
N LYS A 349 -12.89 -12.44 16.86
CA LYS A 349 -12.29 -11.34 17.61
C LYS A 349 -12.28 -11.67 19.10
N GLY A 350 -11.08 -11.66 19.66
CA GLY A 350 -10.83 -11.58 21.09
C GLY A 350 -11.23 -12.79 21.92
N ALA A 351 -11.32 -13.99 21.33
CA ALA A 351 -11.52 -15.19 22.14
C ALA A 351 -10.30 -15.40 23.05
N GLY A 352 -10.52 -15.66 24.34
CA GLY A 352 -9.45 -15.78 25.32
C GLY A 352 -8.82 -14.46 25.77
N GLU A 353 -9.27 -13.30 25.28
CA GLU A 353 -8.80 -12.02 25.80
C GLU A 353 -9.36 -11.79 27.22
N PHE A 354 -8.45 -11.55 28.15
CA PHE A 354 -8.79 -11.18 29.52
C PHE A 354 -9.39 -9.77 29.56
N TYR A 355 -10.48 -9.60 30.31
CA TYR A 355 -11.08 -8.30 30.59
C TYR A 355 -11.23 -8.09 32.09
N TYR A 356 -11.12 -6.83 32.52
CA TYR A 356 -11.32 -6.41 33.90
C TYR A 356 -12.06 -5.07 33.92
N THR A 357 -13.37 -5.11 34.14
CA THR A 357 -14.21 -3.91 34.11
C THR A 357 -14.68 -3.54 35.51
N VAL A 358 -14.40 -2.30 35.89
CA VAL A 358 -14.89 -1.67 37.12
C VAL A 358 -16.11 -0.83 36.78
N PHE A 359 -17.19 -1.00 37.53
CA PHE A 359 -18.41 -0.20 37.44
C PHE A 359 -18.51 0.69 38.66
N PHE A 360 -18.93 1.94 38.45
CA PHE A 360 -19.08 2.95 39.49
C PHE A 360 -20.55 3.17 39.83
N ASN A 361 -20.81 3.78 40.99
CA ASN A 361 -22.16 4.06 41.49
C ASN A 361 -22.95 5.05 40.62
N ASP A 362 -22.28 5.89 39.84
CA ASP A 362 -22.89 6.85 38.90
C ASP A 362 -23.24 6.22 37.54
N GLY A 363 -22.98 4.92 37.36
CA GLY A 363 -23.22 4.18 36.12
C GLY A 363 -22.05 4.23 35.12
N ASN A 364 -20.98 4.97 35.41
CA ASN A 364 -19.77 4.92 34.59
C ASN A 364 -19.05 3.59 34.75
N LYS A 365 -18.25 3.24 33.73
CA LYS A 365 -17.43 2.02 33.75
C LYS A 365 -16.09 2.25 33.07
N VAL A 366 -15.07 1.56 33.56
CA VAL A 366 -13.73 1.55 32.98
C VAL A 366 -13.27 0.11 32.83
N ASN A 367 -12.86 -0.25 31.62
CA ASN A 367 -12.19 -1.52 31.37
C ASN A 367 -10.68 -1.32 31.47
N PHE A 368 -10.05 -2.07 32.37
CA PHE A 368 -8.62 -2.05 32.60
C PHE A 368 -7.94 -3.11 31.74
N TYR A 369 -7.17 -2.64 30.76
CA TYR A 369 -6.42 -3.49 29.84
C TYR A 369 -5.14 -2.75 29.41
N GLN A 370 -4.02 -3.47 29.29
CA GLN A 370 -2.72 -2.94 28.83
C GLN A 370 -2.30 -1.63 29.53
N ALA A 371 -2.23 -1.66 30.86
CA ALA A 371 -1.80 -0.52 31.64
C ALA A 371 -0.27 -0.36 31.63
N ASN A 372 0.17 0.88 31.80
CA ASN A 372 1.56 1.23 32.05
C ASN A 372 1.76 1.36 33.56
N SER A 373 2.83 0.77 34.08
CA SER A 373 3.18 0.77 35.50
C SER A 373 4.70 0.77 35.68
N GLU A 374 5.19 1.00 36.90
CA GLU A 374 6.61 0.84 37.23
C GLU A 374 7.00 -0.63 37.46
N PHE A 375 6.02 -1.54 37.53
CA PHE A 375 6.32 -2.96 37.76
C PHE A 375 7.04 -3.55 36.54
N GLU A 376 8.12 -4.29 36.80
CA GLU A 376 8.84 -5.01 35.73
C GLU A 376 8.01 -6.18 35.14
N ASP A 377 7.04 -6.67 35.91
CA ASP A 377 6.25 -7.86 35.58
C ASP A 377 4.84 -7.47 35.08
N THR A 378 4.60 -7.61 33.78
CA THR A 378 3.35 -7.22 33.11
C THR A 378 2.10 -7.75 33.80
N TYR A 379 1.07 -6.92 33.96
CA TYR A 379 -0.18 -7.23 34.65
C TYR A 379 -0.09 -7.38 36.17
N LEU A 380 1.11 -7.28 36.77
CA LEU A 380 1.22 -7.30 38.23
C LEU A 380 0.48 -6.12 38.85
N GLU A 381 0.52 -4.95 38.21
CA GLU A 381 -0.28 -3.79 38.60
C GLU A 381 -1.77 -4.10 38.72
N LEU A 382 -2.30 -4.94 37.83
CA LEU A 382 -3.70 -5.30 37.80
C LEU A 382 -4.05 -6.29 38.92
N GLU A 383 -3.13 -7.21 39.26
CA GLU A 383 -3.27 -8.12 40.40
C GLU A 383 -3.23 -7.36 41.73
N VAL A 384 -2.33 -6.38 41.86
CA VAL A 384 -2.25 -5.49 43.05
C VAL A 384 -3.51 -4.63 43.15
N PHE A 385 -3.93 -4.01 42.05
CA PHE A 385 -5.14 -3.20 42.00
C PHE A 385 -6.37 -4.00 42.43
N ASP A 386 -6.52 -5.21 41.92
CA ASP A 386 -7.64 -6.08 42.27
C ASP A 386 -7.67 -6.42 43.77
N LYS A 387 -6.51 -6.73 44.36
CA LYS A 387 -6.40 -6.96 45.81
C LYS A 387 -6.86 -5.73 46.60
N LEU A 388 -6.37 -4.54 46.23
CA LEU A 388 -6.76 -3.31 46.92
C LEU A 388 -8.26 -3.01 46.86
N ILE A 389 -8.93 -3.35 45.75
CA ILE A 389 -10.39 -3.19 45.65
C ILE A 389 -11.10 -4.22 46.53
N MET A 390 -10.73 -5.51 46.44
CA MET A 390 -11.40 -6.57 47.19
C MET A 390 -11.18 -6.46 48.71
N ASP A 391 -10.01 -5.97 49.15
CA ASP A 391 -9.69 -5.73 50.57
C ASP A 391 -10.62 -4.68 51.22
N THR A 392 -11.35 -3.87 50.44
CA THR A 392 -12.38 -2.97 50.98
C THR A 392 -13.57 -3.73 51.58
N GLY A 393 -13.81 -4.97 51.15
CA GLY A 393 -14.91 -5.83 51.60
C GLY A 393 -16.32 -5.36 51.21
N LYS A 394 -16.45 -4.30 50.40
CA LYS A 394 -17.74 -3.69 50.03
C LYS A 394 -18.15 -3.95 48.58
N VAL A 395 -17.24 -4.43 47.75
CA VAL A 395 -17.42 -4.52 46.29
C VAL A 395 -17.81 -5.94 45.89
N GLU A 396 -18.91 -6.07 45.15
CA GLU A 396 -19.29 -7.36 44.57
C GLU A 396 -18.49 -7.65 43.30
N LYS A 397 -17.91 -8.85 43.21
CA LYS A 397 -17.17 -9.29 42.03
C LYS A 397 -17.84 -10.46 41.32
N THR A 398 -18.21 -10.23 40.07
CA THR A 398 -18.64 -11.27 39.13
C THR A 398 -17.46 -11.68 38.28
N SER A 399 -16.96 -12.90 38.46
CA SER A 399 -15.84 -13.41 37.68
C SER A 399 -16.08 -14.80 37.11
N SER A 400 -15.53 -15.07 35.92
CA SER A 400 -15.65 -16.35 35.22
C SER A 400 -14.31 -16.84 34.69
N LYS A 401 -14.04 -18.12 34.92
CA LYS A 401 -12.91 -18.85 34.30
C LYS A 401 -13.24 -19.39 32.91
N GLU A 402 -14.48 -19.27 32.47
CA GLU A 402 -14.89 -19.77 31.16
C GLU A 402 -14.01 -19.15 30.08
N ASN A 403 -13.57 -19.96 29.10
CA ASN A 403 -12.69 -19.56 27.99
C ASN A 403 -11.23 -19.26 28.36
N TYR A 404 -10.76 -19.49 29.59
CA TYR A 404 -9.34 -19.26 29.93
C TYR A 404 -8.37 -20.10 29.09
N GLU A 405 -8.78 -21.30 28.67
CA GLU A 405 -7.99 -22.20 27.81
C GLU A 405 -7.78 -21.65 26.40
N LEU A 406 -8.55 -20.63 26.01
CA LEU A 406 -8.39 -19.94 24.72
C LEU A 406 -7.40 -18.77 24.81
N CYS A 407 -6.85 -18.48 26.00
CA CYS A 407 -5.92 -17.39 26.21
C CYS A 407 -4.55 -17.75 25.63
N ASP A 408 -4.08 -16.99 24.64
CA ASP A 408 -2.81 -17.23 23.94
C ASP A 408 -1.58 -16.69 24.71
N PHE A 409 -1.74 -16.17 25.93
CA PHE A 409 -0.62 -15.71 26.75
C PHE A 409 0.13 -16.88 27.40
N ASP A 410 1.42 -16.66 27.71
CA ASP A 410 2.21 -17.62 28.49
C ASP A 410 1.52 -17.98 29.82
N GLN A 411 1.71 -19.23 30.27
CA GLN A 411 1.08 -19.77 31.48
C GLN A 411 1.23 -18.85 32.70
N ARG A 412 2.38 -18.18 32.85
CA ARG A 412 2.63 -17.22 33.93
C ARG A 412 1.58 -16.11 34.00
N TYR A 413 1.17 -15.56 32.86
CA TYR A 413 0.16 -14.50 32.80
C TYR A 413 -1.25 -15.07 32.96
N VAL A 414 -1.53 -16.24 32.40
CA VAL A 414 -2.80 -16.96 32.60
C VAL A 414 -3.01 -17.24 34.09
N ASP A 415 -2.00 -17.76 34.78
CA ASP A 415 -2.04 -18.01 36.22
C ASP A 415 -2.30 -16.72 37.02
N ARG A 416 -1.73 -15.59 36.58
CA ARG A 416 -2.01 -14.28 37.19
C ARG A 416 -3.46 -13.86 37.00
N PHE A 417 -4.01 -13.97 35.80
CA PHE A 417 -5.42 -13.67 35.54
C PHE A 417 -6.35 -14.59 36.32
N LEU A 418 -6.00 -15.87 36.49
CA LEU A 418 -6.76 -16.79 37.32
C LEU A 418 -6.73 -16.39 38.80
N ARG A 419 -5.58 -15.94 39.33
CA ARG A 419 -5.51 -15.38 40.69
C ARG A 419 -6.40 -14.15 40.85
N ILE A 420 -6.45 -13.27 39.85
CA ILE A 420 -7.38 -12.15 39.82
C ILE A 420 -8.82 -12.67 39.84
N ILE A 421 -9.20 -13.62 38.98
CA ILE A 421 -10.57 -14.16 38.94
C ILE A 421 -11.00 -14.78 40.28
N ASP A 422 -10.08 -15.47 40.97
CA ASP A 422 -10.34 -16.19 42.21
C ASP A 422 -10.40 -15.30 43.46
N ASN A 423 -9.84 -14.09 43.41
CA ASN A 423 -9.88 -13.13 44.50
C ASN A 423 -11.27 -12.47 44.57
N LYS A 424 -12.13 -12.88 45.51
CA LYS A 424 -13.52 -12.43 45.64
C LYS A 424 -13.83 -11.86 47.01
#